data_AF-A0A7W9QB56-F1
#
_entry.id   AF-A0A7W9QB56-F1
#
_cell.length_a   1.000
_cell.length_b   1.000
_cell.length_c   1.000
_cell.angle_alpha   90.00
_cell.angle_beta   90.00
_cell.angle_gamma   90.00
#
_symmetry.space_group_name_H-M   'P 1'
#
loop_
_entity.id
_entity.type
_entity.pdbx_description
1 polymer ?
#
loop_
_entity_poly.entity_id
_entity_poly.type
_entity_poly.pdbx_seq_one_letter_code
_entity_poly.pdbx_strand_id
1 'polypeptide(L)' 'MAIRDLAGCGVQLLTCDTSQHTRGRAAGLQVSKVATKDPGAEPDWSALDGSGPGVRTQRRARQAAAEAPTVS' A
#
# COMPACT_ATOMS: atom_id res chain seq x y z
N MET A 1 3.63 1.20 -14.19
CA MET A 1 5.00 0.71 -13.90
C MET A 1 4.88 -0.74 -13.48
N ALA A 2 5.61 -1.65 -14.11
CA ALA A 2 5.47 -3.10 -13.88
C ALA A 2 6.66 -3.62 -13.07
N ILE A 3 6.44 -4.64 -12.23
CA ILE A 3 7.46 -5.25 -11.35
C ILE A 3 8.73 -5.70 -12.13
N ARG A 4 8.61 -5.92 -13.45
CA ARG A 4 9.72 -6.21 -14.35
C ARG A 4 10.79 -5.10 -14.40
N ASP A 5 10.41 -3.85 -14.17
CA ASP A 5 11.34 -2.70 -14.18
C ASP A 5 12.28 -2.70 -12.95
N LEU A 6 12.01 -3.55 -11.95
CA LEU A 6 12.85 -3.75 -10.76
C LEU A 6 13.86 -4.90 -10.92
N ALA A 7 13.80 -5.65 -12.02
CA ALA A 7 14.73 -6.75 -12.29
C ALA A 7 16.14 -6.19 -12.54
N GLY A 8 17.01 -6.26 -11.54
CA GLY A 8 18.38 -5.73 -11.57
C GLY A 8 18.64 -4.65 -10.52
N CYS A 9 17.59 -4.08 -9.91
CA CYS A 9 17.72 -3.29 -8.70
C CYS A 9 17.93 -4.25 -7.53
N GLY A 10 18.98 -4.06 -6.73
CA GLY A 10 19.16 -4.78 -5.47
C GLY A 10 18.04 -4.42 -4.50
N VAL A 11 16.92 -5.12 -4.59
CA VAL A 11 15.75 -4.88 -3.76
C VAL A 11 15.88 -5.63 -2.44
N GLN A 12 15.60 -4.91 -1.35
CA GLN A 12 15.57 -5.47 -0.01
C GLN A 12 14.12 -5.57 0.48
N LEU A 13 13.74 -6.75 0.96
CA LEU A 13 12.46 -6.97 1.62
C LEU A 13 12.56 -6.51 3.09
N LEU A 14 11.77 -5.51 3.45
CA LEU A 14 11.55 -5.10 4.84
C LEU A 14 10.25 -5.70 5.34
N THR A 15 10.30 -6.44 6.44
CA THR A 15 9.09 -7.04 7.03
C THR A 15 9.20 -7.14 8.55
N CYS A 16 8.08 -6.98 9.26
CA CYS A 16 7.97 -7.31 10.68
C CYS A 16 7.48 -8.76 10.90
N ASP A 17 6.96 -9.42 9.86
CA ASP A 17 6.41 -10.77 9.93
C ASP A 17 7.50 -11.85 9.84
N THR A 18 7.51 -12.76 10.80
CA THR A 18 8.51 -13.85 10.86
C THR A 18 8.36 -14.81 9.69
N SER A 19 7.13 -15.14 9.28
CA SER A 19 6.89 -16.10 8.20
C SER A 19 7.31 -15.55 6.84
N GLN A 20 7.06 -14.27 6.58
CA GLN A 20 7.57 -13.56 5.41
C GLN A 20 9.09 -13.47 5.42
N HIS A 21 9.71 -13.23 6.57
CA HIS A 21 11.16 -13.22 6.69
C HIS A 21 11.77 -14.56 6.25
N THR A 22 11.24 -15.68 6.77
CA THR A 22 11.72 -17.03 6.43
C THR A 22 11.52 -17.34 4.95
N ARG A 23 10.33 -17.09 4.39
CA ARG A 23 10.06 -17.36 2.97
C ARG A 23 10.89 -16.48 2.04
N GLY A 24 11.09 -15.20 2.37
CA GLY A 24 11.92 -14.30 1.59
C GLY A 24 13.37 -14.74 1.55
N ARG A 25 13.93 -15.19 2.69
CA ARG A 25 15.27 -15.78 2.75
C ARG A 25 15.38 -17.05 1.92
N ALA A 26 14.41 -17.94 2.00
CA ALA A 26 14.37 -19.17 1.20
C ALA A 26 14.31 -18.90 -0.31
N ALA A 27 13.71 -17.78 -0.72
CA ALA A 27 13.64 -17.33 -2.11
C ALA A 27 14.90 -16.56 -2.58
N GLY A 28 15.93 -16.44 -1.75
CA GLY A 28 17.19 -15.75 -2.09
C GLY A 28 17.11 -14.22 -2.03
N LEU A 29 16.04 -13.65 -1.45
CA LEU A 29 15.92 -12.20 -1.27
C LEU A 29 16.83 -11.73 -0.13
N GLN A 30 17.31 -10.49 -0.26
CA GLN A 30 17.88 -9.78 0.88
C GLN A 30 16.72 -9.35 1.78
N VAL A 31 16.65 -9.86 3.01
CA VAL A 31 15.56 -9.58 3.94
C VAL A 31 16.09 -8.99 5.24
N SER A 32 15.47 -7.90 5.69
CA SER A 32 15.70 -7.29 6.99
C SER A 32 14.42 -7.33 7.81
N LYS A 33 14.51 -7.88 9.03
CA LYS A 33 13.39 -7.86 9.98
C LYS A 33 13.32 -6.49 10.63
N VAL A 34 12.21 -5.79 10.41
CA VAL A 34 11.91 -4.55 11.11
C VAL A 34 11.39 -4.94 12.49
N ALA A 35 12.13 -4.58 13.54
CA ALA A 35 11.64 -4.73 14.90
C ALA A 35 10.33 -3.94 15.01
N THR A 36 9.29 -4.56 15.57
CA THR A 36 8.10 -3.84 16.02
C THR A 36 8.54 -2.95 17.18
N LYS A 37 8.99 -1.74 16.85
CA LYS A 37 8.98 -0.63 17.79
C LYS A 37 7.52 -0.41 18.19
N ASP A 38 7.32 0.06 19.42
CA ASP A 38 6.07 0.72 19.78
C ASP A 38 5.66 1.67 18.64
N PRO A 39 4.49 1.47 18.00
CA PRO A 39 4.03 2.32 16.89
C PRO A 39 3.90 3.79 17.27
N GLY A 40 4.04 4.11 18.56
CA GLY A 40 3.79 5.41 19.13
C GLY A 40 2.32 5.55 19.48
N ALA A 41 1.95 6.72 20.00
CA ALA A 41 0.56 7.02 20.27
C ALA A 41 -0.27 6.89 18.98
N GLU A 42 -1.44 6.27 19.11
CA GLU A 42 -2.40 6.24 18.02
C GLU A 42 -2.70 7.67 17.55
N PRO A 43 -2.78 7.93 16.23
CA PRO A 43 -3.19 9.24 15.74
C PRO A 43 -4.55 9.58 16.32
N ASP A 44 -4.77 10.85 16.70
CA ASP A 44 -6.12 11.31 17.01
C ASP A 44 -6.93 11.38 15.71
N TRP A 45 -7.51 10.24 15.32
CA TRP A 45 -8.36 10.12 14.13
C TRP A 45 -9.61 11.01 14.23
N SER A 46 -9.99 11.42 15.45
CA SER A 46 -11.12 12.31 15.71
C SER A 46 -10.81 13.75 15.34
N ALA A 47 -9.52 14.13 15.30
CA ALA A 47 -9.05 15.42 14.82
C ALA A 47 -8.92 15.49 13.29
N LEU A 48 -8.97 14.33 12.60
CA LEU A 48 -9.14 14.26 11.15
C LEU A 48 -10.63 14.41 10.80
N ASP A 49 -11.16 15.61 11.00
CA ASP A 49 -12.44 16.02 10.43
C ASP A 49 -12.32 16.02 8.90
N GLY A 50 -12.62 14.86 8.32
CA GLY A 50 -12.40 14.59 6.92
C GLY A 50 -13.25 13.42 6.47
N SER A 51 -14.58 13.58 6.61
CA SER A 51 -15.59 12.76 5.92
C SER A 51 -15.49 12.99 4.41
N GLY A 52 -14.34 12.67 3.83
CA GLY A 52 -14.17 12.53 2.40
C GLY A 52 -14.74 11.17 1.98
N PRO A 53 -15.40 11.08 0.82
CA PRO A 53 -15.84 9.78 0.31
C PRO A 53 -14.63 8.86 0.23
N GLY A 54 -14.64 7.76 0.98
CA GLY A 54 -13.54 6.81 1.02
C GLY A 54 -13.10 6.43 -0.39
N VAL A 55 -11.82 6.09 -0.58
CA VAL A 55 -11.16 5.92 -1.89
C VAL A 55 -12.00 5.10 -2.90
N ARG A 56 -12.77 4.11 -2.42
CA ARG A 56 -13.69 3.30 -3.23
C ARG A 56 -14.88 4.10 -3.78
N THR A 57 -15.50 4.96 -2.97
CA THR A 57 -16.58 5.86 -3.36
C THR A 57 -16.10 6.90 -4.36
N GLN A 58 -14.91 7.47 -4.15
CA GLN A 58 -14.31 8.41 -5.10
C GLN A 58 -13.98 7.75 -6.45
N ARG A 59 -13.51 6.49 -6.43
CA ARG A 59 -13.28 5.71 -7.65
C ARG A 59 -14.57 5.46 -8.42
N ARG A 60 -15.67 5.11 -7.73
CA ARG A 60 -16.99 4.89 -8.34
C ARG A 60 -17.54 6.18 -8.97
N ALA A 61 -17.40 7.33 -8.29
CA ALA A 61 -17.83 8.61 -8.82
C ALA A 61 -17.07 9.01 -10.11
N ARG A 62 -15.75 8.76 -10.15
CA ARG A 62 -14.94 9.02 -11.35
C ARG A 62 -15.33 8.13 -12.53
N GLN A 63 -15.68 6.87 -12.29
CA GLN A 63 -16.15 5.96 -13.33
C GLN A 63 -17.52 6.38 -13.86
N ALA A 64 -18.47 6.71 -12.99
CA ALA A 64 -19.80 7.18 -13.39
C ALA A 64 -19.73 8.50 -14.20
N ALA A 65 -18.81 9.40 -13.86
CA ALA A 65 -18.59 10.64 -14.61
C ALA A 65 -17.97 10.40 -16.00
N ALA A 66 -17.19 9.33 -16.18
CA ALA A 66 -16.61 8.96 -17.47
C ALA A 66 -17.60 8.20 -18.38
N GLU A 67 -18.69 7.67 -17.81
CA GLU A 67 -19.70 6.88 -18.49
C GLU A 67 -20.97 7.69 -18.81
N ALA A 68 -21.05 8.95 -18.36
CA ALA A 68 -22.12 9.86 -18.72
C ALA A 68 -22.03 10.21 -20.23
N PRO A 69 -23.05 9.88 -21.04
CA PRO A 69 -23.05 10.24 -22.45
C PRO A 69 -23.12 11.77 -22.59
N THR A 70 -22.22 12.34 -23.37
CA THR A 70 -22.41 13.67 -23.96
C THR A 70 -23.60 13.58 -24.91
N VAL A 71 -24.79 13.91 -24.42
CA VAL A 71 -25.98 14.05 -25.25
C VAL A 71 -25.82 15.36 -26.04
N SER A 72 -25.68 15.22 -27.37
CA SER A 72 -25.92 16.30 -28.35
C SER A 72 -27.40 16.51 -28.58
#